data_AF-A0AA88IXT0-F1
#
_entry.id   AF-A0AA88IXT0-F1
#
_cell.length_a   1.000
_cell.length_b   1.000
_cell.length_c   1.000
_cell.angle_alpha   90.00
_cell.angle_beta   90.00
_cell.angle_gamma   90.00
#
_symmetry.space_group_name_H-M   'P 1'
#
loop_
_entity.id
_entity.type
_entity.pdbx_description
1 polymer ?
#
loop_
_entity_poly.entity_id
_entity_poly.type
_entity_poly.pdbx_seq_one_letter_code
_entity_poly.pdbx_strand_id
1 'polypeptide(L)'
;MHTRQVYKGKLFLLFVVIFIFIVIISVRTPRSYGSIPKPLGAEVTCPHQVSEQTITLLNNTKHFLVSAYVDERVNGFSLRIIGIFRRDSVRSLHCVFCCDGHLSTTTPATILPHSDHFGFRFCATDVMCQVPRNCDATHVTLLTQPDGVKVLNHSWLPIRNRNVKEEKKIQFDFTVCISNLFGNYNNVLQFAQTLEMYRLLGVNRVVIYNTSCGPDLERLLQSYSQEGFVELVPWPIDRYLNPSSGWLFSQHGGDVHYFGQLTTLNECIYRSMDRSRYVLLNDIDEIIMPYQHRDLKGLMDMLQQKHPNTGVFLIENHIFPKKPLEENKKGPLPQWKGVPGYNILEHIYREEPDRNIYHPHKMIVQPR
;
A
#
# COMPACT_ATOMS: atom_id res chain seq x y z
N MET A 1 -107.32 17.19 -5.12
CA MET A 1 -106.15 17.80 -4.45
C MET A 1 -105.75 16.93 -3.25
N HIS A 2 -104.88 15.91 -3.40
CA HIS A 2 -104.17 15.28 -2.25
C HIS A 2 -103.14 14.21 -2.67
N THR A 3 -102.21 14.54 -3.56
CA THR A 3 -101.13 13.57 -3.92
C THR A 3 -99.81 14.24 -4.30
N ARG A 4 -99.59 15.50 -3.89
CA ARG A 4 -98.34 16.24 -4.17
C ARG A 4 -97.54 16.62 -2.91
N GLN A 5 -98.01 16.26 -1.71
CA GLN A 5 -97.38 16.60 -0.42
C GLN A 5 -96.55 15.47 0.21
N VAL A 6 -96.75 14.21 -0.17
CA VAL A 6 -96.04 13.06 0.45
C VAL A 6 -94.62 12.87 -0.09
N TYR A 7 -94.34 13.28 -1.33
CA TYR A 7 -93.02 13.11 -1.96
C TYR A 7 -91.95 14.11 -1.50
N LYS A 8 -92.33 15.32 -1.05
CA LYS A 8 -91.37 16.33 -0.60
C LYS A 8 -90.78 16.02 0.79
N GLY A 9 -91.57 15.43 1.69
CA GLY A 9 -91.11 15.05 3.03
C GLY A 9 -90.11 13.88 3.03
N LYS A 10 -90.33 12.87 2.17
CA LYS A 10 -89.43 11.72 2.05
C LYS A 10 -88.07 12.08 1.43
N LEU A 11 -88.05 13.01 0.46
CA LEU A 11 -86.81 13.47 -0.16
C LEU A 11 -85.99 14.33 0.81
N PHE A 12 -86.64 15.17 1.62
CA PHE A 12 -85.99 15.99 2.64
C PHE A 12 -85.34 15.12 3.73
N LEU A 13 -86.03 14.07 4.21
CA LEU A 13 -85.46 13.12 5.16
C LEU A 13 -84.23 12.40 4.59
N LEU A 14 -84.24 12.04 3.30
CA LEU A 14 -83.10 11.40 2.66
C LEU A 14 -81.87 12.33 2.62
N PHE A 15 -82.07 13.61 2.33
CA PHE A 15 -80.99 14.62 2.34
C PHE A 15 -80.43 14.86 3.75
N VAL A 16 -81.27 14.88 4.78
CA VAL A 16 -80.81 15.02 6.17
C VAL A 16 -79.99 13.82 6.62
N VAL A 17 -80.41 12.59 6.26
CA VAL A 17 -79.66 11.38 6.60
C VAL A 17 -78.31 11.34 5.87
N ILE A 18 -78.26 11.71 4.59
CA ILE A 18 -77.00 11.81 3.82
C ILE A 18 -76.08 12.87 4.42
N PHE A 19 -76.62 14.03 4.81
CA PHE A 19 -75.83 15.10 5.42
C PHE A 19 -75.25 14.67 6.78
N ILE A 20 -76.04 14.00 7.61
CA ILE A 20 -75.56 13.43 8.89
C ILE A 20 -74.47 12.37 8.63
N PHE A 21 -74.62 11.53 7.62
CA PHE A 21 -73.61 10.52 7.26
C PHE A 21 -72.31 11.16 6.78
N ILE A 22 -72.38 12.24 5.98
CA ILE A 22 -71.21 13.01 5.55
C ILE A 22 -70.53 13.66 6.75
N VAL A 23 -71.29 14.29 7.66
CA VAL A 23 -70.73 14.91 8.87
C VAL A 23 -70.07 13.86 9.77
N ILE A 24 -70.65 12.67 9.93
CA ILE A 24 -70.05 11.58 10.72
C ILE A 24 -68.75 11.06 10.06
N ILE A 25 -68.68 11.01 8.72
CA ILE A 25 -67.44 10.65 8.01
C ILE A 25 -66.39 11.76 8.12
N SER A 26 -66.80 13.03 8.05
CA SER A 26 -65.90 14.20 8.17
C SER A 26 -65.38 14.42 9.59
N VAL A 27 -66.10 13.94 10.62
CA VAL A 27 -65.74 14.07 12.05
C VAL A 27 -65.01 12.82 12.58
N ARG A 28 -64.54 11.92 11.70
CA ARG A 28 -63.56 10.90 12.09
C ARG A 28 -62.18 11.52 12.32
N THR A 29 -61.95 11.83 13.60
CA THR A 29 -60.67 11.95 14.32
C THR A 29 -59.64 12.92 13.73
N PRO A 30 -59.14 13.90 14.50
CA PRO A 30 -57.92 14.59 14.11
C PRO A 30 -56.83 13.53 13.98
N ARG A 31 -56.35 13.29 12.76
CA ARG A 31 -55.06 12.63 12.56
C ARG A 31 -54.06 13.51 13.29
N SER A 32 -53.72 13.12 14.51
CA SER A 32 -52.42 13.43 15.06
C SER A 32 -51.45 13.02 13.98
N TYR A 33 -50.83 14.01 13.32
CA TYR A 33 -49.53 13.79 12.70
C TYR A 33 -48.62 13.43 13.87
N GLY A 34 -48.68 12.16 14.28
CA GLY A 34 -47.58 11.58 15.02
C GLY A 34 -46.37 11.88 14.18
N SER A 35 -45.45 12.66 14.75
CA SER A 35 -44.14 12.86 14.16
C SER A 35 -43.68 11.50 13.70
N ILE A 36 -43.55 11.32 12.37
CA ILE A 36 -42.81 10.19 11.82
C ILE A 36 -41.52 10.20 12.63
N PRO A 37 -41.22 9.15 13.42
CA PRO A 37 -39.93 9.11 14.08
C PRO A 37 -38.94 9.28 12.94
N LYS A 38 -38.15 10.37 12.98
CA LYS A 38 -36.98 10.49 12.12
C LYS A 38 -36.32 9.13 12.18
N PRO A 39 -36.10 8.44 11.04
CA PRO A 39 -35.34 7.21 11.09
C PRO A 39 -34.10 7.52 11.91
N LEU A 40 -33.87 6.71 12.96
CA LEU A 40 -32.62 6.71 13.69
C LEU A 40 -31.51 6.80 12.62
N GLY A 41 -30.59 7.75 12.84
CA GLY A 41 -29.73 8.32 11.80
C GLY A 41 -29.21 7.30 10.80
N ALA A 42 -29.17 7.70 9.53
CA ALA A 42 -28.61 6.93 8.43
C ALA A 42 -27.46 6.05 8.92
N GLU A 43 -27.66 4.73 8.83
CA GLU A 43 -26.60 3.75 9.04
C GLU A 43 -25.38 4.24 8.26
N VAL A 44 -24.28 4.51 8.96
CA VAL A 44 -23.08 5.05 8.34
C VAL A 44 -22.48 3.95 7.46
N THR A 45 -22.90 3.90 6.21
CA THR A 45 -22.36 3.01 5.19
C THR A 45 -20.92 3.40 4.88
N CYS A 46 -20.00 2.57 5.31
CA CYS A 46 -18.58 2.71 5.02
C CYS A 46 -18.19 1.92 3.76
N PRO A 47 -17.12 2.30 3.05
CA PRO A 47 -16.34 3.55 3.12
C PRO A 47 -16.88 4.65 2.20
N HIS A 48 -16.79 5.92 2.61
CA HIS A 48 -17.20 7.08 1.79
C HIS A 48 -16.14 7.55 0.80
N GLN A 49 -14.85 7.45 1.16
CA GLN A 49 -13.73 7.85 0.32
C GLN A 49 -12.58 6.87 0.52
N VAL A 50 -12.41 5.95 -0.43
CA VAL A 50 -11.26 5.02 -0.47
C VAL A 50 -10.10 5.73 -1.14
N SER A 51 -8.91 5.62 -0.57
CA SER A 51 -7.71 6.15 -1.21
C SER A 51 -7.24 5.21 -2.32
N GLU A 52 -7.27 5.70 -3.55
CA GLU A 52 -6.67 5.05 -4.72
C GLU A 52 -5.19 5.43 -4.90
N GLN A 53 -4.64 6.24 -3.99
CA GLN A 53 -3.26 6.73 -4.04
C GLN A 53 -2.32 5.83 -3.24
N THR A 54 -1.05 5.76 -3.68
CA THR A 54 0.00 5.03 -2.95
C THR A 54 0.51 5.77 -1.72
N ILE A 55 0.28 7.09 -1.63
CA ILE A 55 0.61 7.93 -0.48
C ILE A 55 -0.63 8.77 -0.16
N THR A 56 -1.15 8.63 1.04
CA THR A 56 -2.38 9.29 1.52
C THR A 56 -2.06 10.19 2.70
N LEU A 57 -2.40 11.48 2.63
CA LEU A 57 -2.23 12.39 3.77
C LEU A 57 -3.16 11.98 4.93
N LEU A 58 -2.62 11.87 6.13
CA LEU A 58 -3.42 11.71 7.34
C LEU A 58 -3.97 13.08 7.77
N ASN A 59 -5.28 13.24 7.68
CA ASN A 59 -6.00 14.48 7.99
C ASN A 59 -5.55 15.12 9.31
N ASN A 60 -5.41 16.46 9.28
CA ASN A 60 -5.00 17.27 10.44
C ASN A 60 -3.62 16.93 11.02
N THR A 61 -2.76 16.27 10.23
CA THR A 61 -1.39 15.97 10.62
C THR A 61 -0.42 16.23 9.47
N LYS A 62 0.87 15.98 9.71
CA LYS A 62 1.91 15.95 8.68
C LYS A 62 2.29 14.52 8.32
N HIS A 63 1.51 13.52 8.72
CA HIS A 63 1.83 12.11 8.49
C HIS A 63 1.19 11.60 7.20
N PHE A 64 1.79 10.59 6.59
CA PHE A 64 1.24 9.94 5.41
C PHE A 64 1.04 8.45 5.68
N LEU A 65 -0.01 7.88 5.10
CA LEU A 65 -0.31 6.46 5.13
C LEU A 65 -0.13 5.88 3.73
N VAL A 66 0.39 4.66 3.64
CA VAL A 66 0.78 4.02 2.37
C VAL A 66 -0.10 2.83 2.08
N SER A 67 -0.25 1.92 3.05
CA SER A 67 -0.99 0.67 2.86
C SER A 67 -1.34 0.02 4.20
N ALA A 68 -2.27 -0.93 4.18
CA ALA A 68 -2.70 -1.68 5.35
C ALA A 68 -2.77 -3.18 5.04
N TYR A 69 -2.28 -3.99 5.98
CA TYR A 69 -2.22 -5.44 5.89
C TYR A 69 -2.62 -6.08 7.21
N VAL A 70 -3.34 -7.20 7.15
CA VAL A 70 -3.49 -8.13 8.27
C VAL A 70 -2.10 -8.71 8.58
N ASP A 71 -1.68 -8.60 9.84
CA ASP A 71 -0.40 -9.09 10.34
C ASP A 71 -0.59 -9.55 11.79
N GLU A 72 -0.70 -10.87 11.98
CA GLU A 72 -0.99 -11.49 13.29
C GLU A 72 0.26 -12.08 13.95
N ARG A 73 1.46 -11.78 13.42
CA ARG A 73 2.72 -12.30 13.96
C ARG A 73 3.09 -11.68 15.31
N VAL A 74 2.50 -10.53 15.64
CA VAL A 74 2.69 -9.84 16.92
C VAL A 74 1.43 -9.99 17.76
N ASN A 75 1.55 -10.70 18.88
CA ASN A 75 0.43 -10.89 19.82
C ASN A 75 -0.16 -9.55 20.26
N GLY A 76 -1.48 -9.43 20.20
CA GLY A 76 -2.22 -8.22 20.60
C GLY A 76 -2.35 -7.16 19.50
N PHE A 77 -1.89 -7.45 18.28
CA PHE A 77 -2.20 -6.70 17.07
C PHE A 77 -2.63 -7.65 15.97
N SER A 78 -3.51 -7.17 15.09
CA SER A 78 -3.98 -7.96 13.95
C SER A 78 -3.90 -7.20 12.62
N LEU A 79 -3.52 -5.92 12.66
CA LEU A 79 -3.36 -5.09 11.47
C LEU A 79 -2.13 -4.19 11.61
N ARG A 80 -1.34 -4.13 10.53
CA ARG A 80 -0.24 -3.18 10.33
C ARG A 80 -0.59 -2.20 9.22
N ILE A 81 -0.48 -0.91 9.52
CA ILE A 81 -0.53 0.18 8.54
C ILE A 81 0.89 0.70 8.35
N ILE A 82 1.35 0.75 7.11
CA ILE A 82 2.65 1.31 6.76
C ILE A 82 2.48 2.78 6.42
N GLY A 83 3.34 3.63 6.96
CA GLY A 83 3.27 5.09 6.80
C GLY A 83 4.63 5.78 6.77
N ILE A 84 4.57 7.09 6.55
CA ILE A 84 5.71 8.02 6.56
C ILE A 84 5.38 9.12 7.57
N PHE A 85 6.02 9.10 8.73
CA PHE A 85 5.65 9.98 9.84
C PHE A 85 6.76 11.00 10.12
N ARG A 86 6.34 12.24 10.36
CA ARG A 86 7.19 13.29 10.89
C ARG A 86 7.48 13.03 12.38
N ARG A 87 8.76 12.83 12.73
CA ARG A 87 9.19 12.30 14.04
C ARG A 87 8.87 13.21 15.23
N ASP A 88 8.91 14.53 15.05
CA ASP A 88 8.72 15.54 16.10
C ASP A 88 7.25 15.91 16.34
N SER A 89 6.31 15.35 15.58
CA SER A 89 4.87 15.69 15.68
C SER A 89 3.96 14.47 15.89
N VAL A 90 4.53 13.32 16.26
CA VAL A 90 3.76 12.10 16.52
C VAL A 90 2.87 12.32 17.75
N ARG A 91 1.59 12.05 17.60
CA ARG A 91 0.56 12.11 18.66
C ARG A 91 -0.16 10.77 18.74
N SER A 92 -0.92 10.55 19.81
CA SER A 92 -1.79 9.37 19.91
C SER A 92 -2.74 9.31 18.72
N LEU A 93 -2.78 8.15 18.07
CA LEU A 93 -3.70 7.85 16.98
C LEU A 93 -4.63 6.72 17.39
N HIS A 94 -5.75 6.62 16.71
CA HIS A 94 -6.74 5.59 16.94
C HIS A 94 -7.22 5.02 15.62
N CYS A 95 -7.42 3.72 15.58
CA CYS A 95 -7.88 3.00 14.40
C CYS A 95 -9.40 2.86 14.44
N VAL A 96 -10.01 3.07 13.28
CA VAL A 96 -11.43 2.79 13.04
C VAL A 96 -11.52 1.93 11.79
N PHE A 97 -12.31 0.87 11.87
CA PHE A 97 -12.45 -0.12 10.81
C PHE A 97 -13.83 -0.05 10.17
N CYS A 98 -13.89 -0.39 8.90
CA CYS A 98 -15.13 -0.70 8.20
C CYS A 98 -15.38 -2.20 8.26
N CYS A 99 -16.27 -2.64 9.17
CA CYS A 99 -16.68 -4.01 9.39
C CYS A 99 -18.01 -4.25 8.67
N ASP A 100 -18.00 -4.93 7.51
CA ASP A 100 -19.22 -5.24 6.74
C ASP A 100 -20.16 -4.04 6.57
N GLY A 101 -19.60 -2.89 6.15
CA GLY A 101 -20.35 -1.66 5.92
C GLY A 101 -20.58 -0.79 7.16
N HIS A 102 -20.23 -1.28 8.36
CA HIS A 102 -20.43 -0.58 9.63
C HIS A 102 -19.11 -0.07 10.21
N LEU A 103 -19.16 1.05 10.93
CA LEU A 103 -18.01 1.56 11.69
C LEU A 103 -17.78 0.71 12.95
N SER A 104 -16.53 0.32 13.16
CA SER A 104 -16.11 -0.24 14.43
C SER A 104 -16.05 0.82 15.53
N THR A 105 -16.01 0.38 16.78
CA THR A 105 -15.52 1.22 17.88
C THR A 105 -14.07 1.61 17.63
N THR A 106 -13.70 2.80 18.08
CA THR A 106 -12.33 3.30 18.00
C THR A 106 -11.40 2.49 18.91
N THR A 107 -10.25 2.05 18.39
CA THR A 107 -9.22 1.33 19.15
C THR A 107 -7.92 2.13 19.18
N PRO A 108 -7.18 2.18 20.31
CA PRO A 108 -5.89 2.87 20.34
C PRO A 108 -4.89 2.23 19.37
N ALA A 109 -4.12 3.06 18.68
CA ALA A 109 -3.07 2.63 17.76
C ALA A 109 -1.69 2.66 18.44
N THR A 110 -0.84 1.69 18.16
CA THR A 110 0.58 1.72 18.57
C THR A 110 1.43 2.17 17.41
N ILE A 111 2.16 3.26 17.58
CA ILE A 111 2.98 3.88 16.53
C ILE A 111 4.43 3.45 16.75
N LEU A 112 5.02 2.83 15.74
CA LEU A 112 6.37 2.26 15.76
C LEU A 112 7.22 2.89 14.63
N PRO A 113 7.85 4.05 14.89
CA PRO A 113 8.81 4.65 13.96
C PRO A 113 10.04 3.75 13.80
N HIS A 114 10.51 3.56 12.57
CA HIS A 114 11.73 2.80 12.31
C HIS A 114 12.97 3.55 12.80
N SER A 115 13.92 2.84 13.40
CA SER A 115 15.16 3.41 13.97
C SER A 115 16.11 3.94 12.92
N ASP A 116 16.14 3.34 11.73
CA ASP A 116 17.07 3.65 10.63
C ASP A 116 16.67 4.92 9.85
N HIS A 117 16.29 5.98 10.54
CA HIS A 117 15.84 7.21 9.89
C HIS A 117 17.01 8.12 9.44
N PHE A 118 18.27 7.76 9.66
CA PHE A 118 19.49 8.47 9.21
C PHE A 118 19.50 9.98 9.47
N GLY A 119 18.95 10.42 10.60
CA GLY A 119 18.82 11.85 10.95
C GLY A 119 17.70 12.63 10.26
N PHE A 120 16.99 12.04 9.29
CA PHE A 120 15.88 12.68 8.58
C PHE A 120 14.67 12.94 9.47
N ARG A 121 13.87 13.95 9.10
CA ARG A 121 12.70 14.40 9.86
C ARG A 121 11.49 13.47 9.69
N PHE A 122 11.34 12.89 8.51
CA PHE A 122 10.33 11.90 8.20
C PHE A 122 10.97 10.51 8.09
N CYS A 123 10.29 9.50 8.65
CA CYS A 123 10.76 8.13 8.66
C CYS A 123 9.63 7.15 8.31
N ALA A 124 10.02 5.96 7.84
CA ALA A 124 9.13 4.82 7.76
C ALA A 124 8.56 4.52 9.15
N THR A 125 7.27 4.19 9.22
CA THR A 125 6.57 3.98 10.49
C THR A 125 5.50 2.94 10.29
N ASP A 126 5.45 1.98 11.20
CA ASP A 126 4.35 1.04 11.30
C ASP A 126 3.35 1.53 12.35
N VAL A 127 2.07 1.50 12.02
CA VAL A 127 0.98 1.74 12.97
C VAL A 127 0.24 0.44 13.17
N MET A 128 0.35 -0.11 14.37
CA MET A 128 -0.26 -1.38 14.76
C MET A 128 -1.64 -1.11 15.36
N CYS A 129 -2.64 -1.83 14.84
CA CYS A 129 -4.01 -1.75 15.29
C CYS A 129 -4.52 -3.14 15.70
N GLN A 130 -5.41 -3.17 16.70
CA GLN A 130 -6.16 -4.36 17.06
C GLN A 130 -7.54 -4.28 16.43
N VAL A 131 -7.86 -5.20 15.52
CA VAL A 131 -9.21 -5.32 14.96
C VAL A 131 -10.16 -5.80 16.06
N PRO A 132 -11.33 -5.16 16.27
CA PRO A 132 -12.31 -5.63 17.24
C PRO A 132 -12.79 -7.05 16.97
N ARG A 133 -13.19 -7.76 18.03
CA ARG A 133 -13.78 -9.10 17.91
C ARG A 133 -15.04 -9.03 17.03
N ASN A 134 -15.23 -10.02 16.18
CA ASN A 134 -16.35 -10.12 15.23
C ASN A 134 -16.41 -9.00 14.17
N CYS A 135 -15.29 -8.33 13.88
CA CYS A 135 -15.18 -7.40 12.77
C CYS A 135 -14.42 -8.05 11.60
N ASP A 136 -15.11 -8.34 10.50
CA ASP A 136 -14.44 -8.65 9.23
C ASP A 136 -14.02 -7.33 8.53
N ALA A 137 -12.93 -6.74 9.02
CA ALA A 137 -12.50 -5.41 8.63
C ALA A 137 -12.08 -5.37 7.16
N THR A 138 -12.76 -4.56 6.34
CA THR A 138 -12.47 -4.35 4.90
C THR A 138 -11.47 -3.22 4.65
N HIS A 139 -11.59 -2.15 5.44
CA HIS A 139 -10.83 -0.93 5.34
C HIS A 139 -10.51 -0.42 6.73
N VAL A 140 -9.49 0.42 6.83
CA VAL A 140 -9.07 1.08 8.06
C VAL A 140 -8.82 2.56 7.79
N THR A 141 -9.08 3.39 8.80
CA THR A 141 -8.62 4.78 8.84
C THR A 141 -8.05 5.11 10.22
N LEU A 142 -7.27 6.18 10.30
CA LEU A 142 -6.66 6.66 11.54
C LEU A 142 -7.25 8.01 11.93
N LEU A 143 -7.53 8.16 13.22
CA LEU A 143 -8.06 9.37 13.83
C LEU A 143 -7.08 9.92 14.88
N THR A 144 -6.98 11.25 14.96
CA THR A 144 -6.18 11.94 15.99
C THR A 144 -6.93 12.11 17.30
N GLN A 145 -8.24 11.84 17.34
CA GLN A 145 -9.09 11.92 18.53
C GLN A 145 -10.05 10.72 18.56
N PRO A 146 -10.35 10.15 19.73
CA PRO A 146 -11.06 8.87 19.85
C PRO A 146 -12.56 8.93 19.53
N ASP A 147 -13.22 10.09 19.66
CA ASP A 147 -14.66 10.26 19.45
C ASP A 147 -15.04 11.70 19.05
N GLY A 148 -16.08 11.87 18.22
CA GLY A 148 -16.69 13.18 17.92
C GLY A 148 -16.42 13.78 16.53
N VAL A 149 -15.60 13.13 15.70
CA VAL A 149 -15.32 13.61 14.33
C VAL A 149 -16.15 12.81 13.33
N LYS A 150 -16.83 13.50 12.40
CA LYS A 150 -17.45 12.87 11.24
C LYS A 150 -16.37 12.13 10.43
N VAL A 151 -16.28 10.81 10.60
CA VAL A 151 -15.35 9.93 9.86
C VAL A 151 -15.57 10.03 8.33
N LEU A 152 -16.71 10.59 7.92
CA LEU A 152 -17.11 10.87 6.53
C LEU A 152 -16.04 11.58 5.67
N ASN A 153 -15.18 12.41 6.27
CA ASN A 153 -14.16 13.17 5.53
C ASN A 153 -12.76 12.54 5.56
N HIS A 154 -12.63 11.30 6.06
CA HIS A 154 -11.34 10.62 6.14
C HIS A 154 -11.13 9.69 4.97
N SER A 155 -9.90 9.65 4.47
CA SER A 155 -9.49 8.66 3.48
C SER A 155 -9.34 7.29 4.15
N TRP A 156 -9.91 6.28 3.52
CA TRP A 156 -9.87 4.89 3.97
C TRP A 156 -8.82 4.11 3.18
N LEU A 157 -8.01 3.32 3.89
CA LEU A 157 -7.10 2.38 3.26
C LEU A 157 -7.76 1.01 3.14
N PRO A 158 -7.75 0.39 1.95
CA PRO A 158 -8.16 -0.99 1.82
C PRO A 158 -7.14 -1.90 2.52
N ILE A 159 -7.64 -2.94 3.20
CA ILE A 159 -6.79 -3.97 3.79
C ILE A 159 -6.49 -5.00 2.70
N ARG A 160 -5.25 -5.06 2.23
CA ARG A 160 -4.92 -5.64 0.91
C ARG A 160 -4.85 -7.16 0.89
N ASN A 161 -4.63 -7.82 2.02
CA ASN A 161 -4.42 -9.26 2.10
C ASN A 161 -5.56 -10.06 2.74
N ARG A 162 -6.80 -9.54 2.70
CA ARG A 162 -7.98 -10.17 3.32
C ARG A 162 -8.48 -11.49 2.74
N ASN A 163 -7.97 -11.95 1.60
CA ASN A 163 -8.50 -13.15 0.95
C ASN A 163 -8.02 -14.42 1.69
N VAL A 164 -8.66 -14.72 2.82
CA VAL A 164 -8.37 -15.82 3.76
C VAL A 164 -9.13 -17.11 3.40
N LYS A 165 -10.02 -17.11 2.41
CA LYS A 165 -10.89 -18.27 2.08
C LYS A 165 -10.34 -19.21 1.01
N GLU A 166 -9.31 -18.82 0.28
CA GLU A 166 -8.56 -19.74 -0.59
C GLU A 166 -7.17 -19.84 0.01
N GLU A 167 -6.67 -21.06 0.21
CA GLU A 167 -5.22 -21.28 0.34
C GLU A 167 -4.59 -20.65 -0.90
N LYS A 168 -4.18 -19.38 -0.79
CA LYS A 168 -3.51 -18.69 -1.90
C LYS A 168 -2.25 -19.48 -2.16
N LYS A 169 -2.31 -20.30 -3.20
CA LYS A 169 -1.14 -20.96 -3.77
C LYS A 169 -0.14 -19.83 -4.02
N ILE A 170 1.00 -19.92 -3.35
CA ILE A 170 2.10 -18.97 -3.54
C ILE A 170 2.31 -18.84 -5.06
N GLN A 171 2.17 -17.62 -5.56
CA GLN A 171 2.17 -17.35 -7.01
C GLN A 171 3.59 -17.31 -7.55
N PHE A 172 4.52 -16.82 -6.74
CA PHE A 172 5.90 -16.55 -7.12
C PHE A 172 6.85 -17.20 -6.10
N ASP A 173 7.89 -17.87 -6.58
CA ASP A 173 8.96 -18.31 -5.69
C ASP A 173 9.82 -17.10 -5.28
N PHE A 174 10.10 -16.20 -6.22
CA PHE A 174 10.95 -15.04 -5.99
C PHE A 174 10.33 -13.74 -6.50
N THR A 175 10.38 -12.72 -5.65
CA THR A 175 10.07 -11.33 -6.03
C THR A 175 11.22 -10.42 -5.64
N VAL A 176 11.65 -9.56 -6.55
CA VAL A 176 12.63 -8.51 -6.26
C VAL A 176 11.91 -7.20 -6.03
N CYS A 177 12.18 -6.54 -4.91
CA CYS A 177 11.72 -5.21 -4.57
C CYS A 177 12.86 -4.22 -4.82
N ILE A 178 12.68 -3.35 -5.82
CA ILE A 178 13.64 -2.28 -6.13
C ILE A 178 13.26 -1.02 -5.35
N SER A 179 14.23 -0.49 -4.60
CA SER A 179 14.07 0.60 -3.64
C SER A 179 13.29 1.81 -4.15
N ASN A 180 13.81 2.57 -5.12
CA ASN A 180 13.13 3.71 -5.76
C ASN A 180 13.76 4.05 -7.12
N LEU A 181 12.91 4.39 -8.09
CA LEU A 181 13.30 4.95 -9.38
C LEU A 181 12.96 6.46 -9.41
N PHE A 182 13.99 7.30 -9.51
CA PHE A 182 13.86 8.77 -9.44
C PHE A 182 14.89 9.50 -10.30
N GLY A 183 14.76 10.83 -10.38
CA GLY A 183 15.79 11.70 -10.97
C GLY A 183 15.89 11.59 -12.49
N ASN A 184 14.79 11.21 -13.16
CA ASN A 184 14.76 10.96 -14.61
C ASN A 184 15.80 9.92 -15.05
N TYR A 185 16.08 8.94 -14.20
CA TYR A 185 17.03 7.87 -14.49
C TYR A 185 16.69 7.20 -15.83
N ASN A 186 17.69 7.04 -16.70
CA ASN A 186 17.48 6.57 -18.08
C ASN A 186 18.56 5.58 -18.54
N ASN A 187 19.17 4.80 -17.64
CA ASN A 187 20.12 3.74 -18.03
C ASN A 187 19.38 2.49 -18.52
N VAL A 188 18.88 2.54 -19.75
CA VAL A 188 18.07 1.49 -20.39
C VAL A 188 18.83 0.16 -20.49
N LEU A 189 20.08 0.18 -20.96
CA LEU A 189 20.87 -1.04 -21.19
C LEU A 189 21.11 -1.80 -19.87
N GLN A 190 21.50 -1.09 -18.82
CA GLN A 190 21.71 -1.68 -17.50
C GLN A 190 20.42 -2.26 -16.93
N PHE A 191 19.29 -1.55 -17.06
CA PHE A 191 17.99 -2.05 -16.62
C PHE A 191 17.60 -3.33 -17.35
N ALA A 192 17.69 -3.35 -18.69
CA ALA A 192 17.37 -4.53 -19.49
C ALA A 192 18.24 -5.73 -19.07
N GLN A 193 19.56 -5.54 -18.95
CA GLN A 193 20.47 -6.61 -18.55
C GLN A 193 20.20 -7.13 -17.13
N THR A 194 19.87 -6.23 -16.20
CA THR A 194 19.54 -6.62 -14.83
C THR A 194 18.23 -7.41 -14.77
N LEU A 195 17.18 -6.95 -15.46
CA LEU A 195 15.89 -7.63 -15.52
C LEU A 195 16.00 -9.01 -16.18
N GLU A 196 16.75 -9.13 -17.27
CA GLU A 196 17.01 -10.44 -17.91
C GLU A 196 17.87 -11.34 -17.02
N MET A 197 18.85 -10.80 -16.28
CA MET A 197 19.57 -11.59 -15.30
C MET A 197 18.67 -12.12 -14.19
N TYR A 198 17.73 -11.31 -13.70
CA TYR A 198 16.73 -11.79 -12.74
C TYR A 198 15.89 -12.95 -13.30
N ARG A 199 15.49 -12.91 -14.57
CA ARG A 199 14.80 -14.05 -15.22
C ARG A 199 15.66 -15.31 -15.22
N LEU A 200 16.93 -15.18 -15.62
CA LEU A 200 17.87 -16.31 -15.64
C LEU A 200 18.11 -16.90 -14.25
N LEU A 201 18.06 -16.07 -13.20
CA LEU A 201 18.18 -16.47 -11.81
C LEU A 201 16.90 -17.05 -11.20
N GLY A 202 15.81 -17.14 -11.96
CA GLY A 202 14.54 -17.71 -11.53
C GLY A 202 13.61 -16.72 -10.81
N VAL A 203 13.85 -15.42 -10.92
CA VAL A 203 12.91 -14.39 -10.40
C VAL A 203 11.64 -14.41 -11.22
N ASN A 204 10.48 -14.38 -10.56
CA ASN A 204 9.18 -14.39 -11.23
C ASN A 204 8.56 -13.00 -11.38
N ARG A 205 8.88 -12.08 -10.45
CA ARG A 205 8.27 -10.75 -10.37
C ARG A 205 9.28 -9.72 -9.87
N VAL A 206 9.25 -8.52 -10.45
CA VAL A 206 10.03 -7.36 -9.98
C VAL A 206 9.06 -6.23 -9.67
N VAL A 207 9.14 -5.66 -8.47
CA VAL A 207 8.33 -4.50 -8.05
C VAL A 207 9.22 -3.28 -8.01
N ILE A 208 8.81 -2.21 -8.68
CA ILE A 208 9.58 -0.97 -8.78
C ILE A 208 8.69 0.21 -8.39
N TYR A 209 9.13 0.99 -7.41
CA TYR A 209 8.48 2.23 -7.02
C TYR A 209 9.00 3.36 -7.87
N ASN A 210 8.13 3.94 -8.70
CA ASN A 210 8.52 4.95 -9.68
C ASN A 210 8.08 6.35 -9.22
N THR A 211 9.05 7.17 -8.84
CA THR A 211 8.86 8.62 -8.69
C THR A 211 9.03 9.32 -10.03
N SER A 212 10.13 9.05 -10.74
CA SER A 212 10.37 9.54 -12.09
C SER A 212 11.45 8.72 -12.81
N CYS A 213 11.28 8.55 -14.13
CA CYS A 213 12.27 7.92 -15.00
C CYS A 213 12.29 8.60 -16.38
N GLY A 214 13.38 8.42 -17.12
CA GLY A 214 13.50 8.93 -18.49
C GLY A 214 12.57 8.20 -19.48
N PRO A 215 12.28 8.81 -20.64
CA PRO A 215 11.29 8.31 -21.59
C PRO A 215 11.69 6.98 -22.25
N ASP A 216 12.98 6.70 -22.41
CA ASP A 216 13.43 5.43 -22.99
C ASP A 216 13.27 4.29 -21.99
N LEU A 217 13.62 4.55 -20.72
CA LEU A 217 13.43 3.58 -19.65
C LEU A 217 11.94 3.35 -19.36
N GLU A 218 11.10 4.39 -19.40
CA GLU A 218 9.66 4.25 -19.23
C GLU A 218 9.07 3.27 -20.27
N ARG A 219 9.45 3.42 -21.54
CA ARG A 219 9.02 2.52 -22.62
C ARG A 219 9.47 1.07 -22.39
N LEU A 220 10.71 0.87 -21.94
CA LEU A 220 11.22 -0.46 -21.60
C LEU A 220 10.39 -1.10 -20.47
N LEU A 221 10.17 -0.36 -19.38
CA LEU A 221 9.45 -0.85 -18.20
C LEU A 221 7.97 -1.14 -18.51
N GLN A 222 7.36 -0.37 -19.41
CA GLN A 222 6.01 -0.65 -19.90
C GLN A 222 5.92 -2.01 -20.61
N SER A 223 6.91 -2.38 -21.43
CA SER A 223 6.97 -3.71 -22.07
C SER A 223 6.99 -4.83 -21.02
N TYR A 224 7.92 -4.75 -20.07
CA TYR A 224 8.02 -5.75 -18.99
C TYR A 224 6.78 -5.80 -18.09
N SER A 225 6.08 -4.66 -17.93
CA SER A 225 4.82 -4.60 -17.19
C SER A 225 3.70 -5.32 -17.93
N GLN A 226 3.59 -5.14 -19.25
CA GLN A 226 2.63 -5.85 -20.11
C GLN A 226 2.87 -7.37 -20.12
N GLU A 227 4.13 -7.79 -20.06
CA GLU A 227 4.52 -9.19 -19.92
C GLU A 227 4.20 -9.78 -18.54
N GLY A 228 3.86 -8.94 -17.55
CA GLY A 228 3.61 -9.38 -16.18
C GLY A 228 4.86 -9.66 -15.37
N PHE A 229 6.06 -9.33 -15.86
CA PHE A 229 7.30 -9.51 -15.11
C PHE A 229 7.58 -8.35 -14.15
N VAL A 230 7.30 -7.12 -14.56
CA VAL A 230 7.49 -5.91 -13.74
C VAL A 230 6.16 -5.37 -13.23
N GLU A 231 6.12 -4.96 -11.97
CA GLU A 231 5.05 -4.19 -11.35
C GLU A 231 5.55 -2.76 -11.09
N LEU A 232 5.05 -1.80 -11.85
CA LEU A 232 5.33 -0.40 -11.59
C LEU A 232 4.32 0.14 -10.57
N VAL A 233 4.82 0.57 -9.41
CA VAL A 233 4.04 1.21 -8.35
C VAL A 233 4.29 2.72 -8.42
N PRO A 234 3.29 3.56 -8.73
CA PRO A 234 3.46 5.00 -8.70
C PRO A 234 3.90 5.46 -7.31
N TRP A 235 4.94 6.30 -7.23
CA TRP A 235 5.48 6.76 -5.95
C TRP A 235 5.73 8.27 -5.97
N PRO A 236 4.67 9.11 -5.97
CA PRO A 236 4.77 10.55 -6.14
C PRO A 236 5.17 11.28 -4.84
N ILE A 237 6.20 10.80 -4.15
CA ILE A 237 6.62 11.31 -2.83
C ILE A 237 7.09 12.76 -2.88
N ASP A 238 7.68 13.16 -4.02
CA ASP A 238 8.15 14.50 -4.33
C ASP A 238 7.03 15.56 -4.44
N ARG A 239 5.76 15.13 -4.58
CA ARG A 239 4.59 16.01 -4.51
C ARG A 239 4.23 16.42 -3.09
N TYR A 240 4.69 15.67 -2.09
CA TYR A 240 4.30 15.85 -0.69
C TYR A 240 5.46 16.27 0.21
N LEU A 241 6.68 15.85 -0.12
CA LEU A 241 7.89 16.07 0.65
C LEU A 241 9.03 16.51 -0.28
N ASN A 242 10.09 17.09 0.28
CA ASN A 242 11.34 17.27 -0.44
C ASN A 242 12.28 16.06 -0.18
N PRO A 243 12.23 14.99 -1.00
CA PRO A 243 13.05 13.80 -0.77
C PRO A 243 14.54 14.08 -0.99
N SER A 244 15.38 13.42 -0.20
CA SER A 244 16.83 13.47 -0.39
C SER A 244 17.26 12.61 -1.57
N SER A 245 18.23 13.10 -2.35
CA SER A 245 18.90 12.34 -3.40
C SER A 245 20.13 11.56 -2.91
N GLY A 246 20.48 11.68 -1.62
CA GLY A 246 21.64 11.01 -1.04
C GLY A 246 21.38 10.45 0.36
N TRP A 247 22.29 9.58 0.79
CA TRP A 247 22.16 8.83 2.05
C TRP A 247 22.46 9.68 3.27
N LEU A 248 23.44 10.59 3.14
CA LEU A 248 23.94 11.35 4.27
C LEU A 248 23.19 12.68 4.40
N PHE A 249 22.35 12.78 5.44
CA PHE A 249 21.54 13.97 5.73
C PHE A 249 22.35 15.26 5.81
N SER A 250 23.53 15.23 6.44
CA SER A 250 24.38 16.43 6.62
C SER A 250 24.91 17.00 5.30
N GLN A 251 24.94 16.21 4.22
CA GLN A 251 25.40 16.64 2.91
C GLN A 251 24.23 16.97 1.96
N HIS A 252 23.18 16.16 1.98
CA HIS A 252 22.11 16.22 0.96
C HIS A 252 20.84 16.89 1.47
N GLY A 253 20.64 16.97 2.79
CA GLY A 253 19.43 17.53 3.38
C GLY A 253 18.16 16.82 2.90
N GLY A 254 17.02 17.53 2.97
CA GLY A 254 15.70 17.00 2.59
C GLY A 254 14.88 16.52 3.79
N ASP A 255 13.63 16.17 3.52
CA ASP A 255 12.65 15.77 4.52
C ASP A 255 12.72 14.26 4.84
N VAL A 256 12.99 13.44 3.83
CA VAL A 256 12.95 11.97 3.89
C VAL A 256 14.12 11.34 3.13
N HIS A 257 14.67 10.26 3.68
CA HIS A 257 15.81 9.53 3.14
C HIS A 257 15.50 8.85 1.80
N TYR A 258 16.34 9.06 0.77
CA TYR A 258 16.27 8.45 -0.57
C TYR A 258 14.86 8.21 -1.10
N PHE A 259 14.09 9.28 -1.29
CA PHE A 259 12.74 9.16 -1.85
C PHE A 259 11.83 8.19 -1.07
N GLY A 260 12.08 7.99 0.23
CA GLY A 260 11.31 7.07 1.07
C GLY A 260 11.67 5.59 0.89
N GLN A 261 12.92 5.28 0.52
CA GLN A 261 13.40 3.91 0.25
C GLN A 261 13.03 2.88 1.33
N LEU A 262 13.14 3.25 2.61
CA LEU A 262 12.78 2.32 3.69
C LEU A 262 11.29 2.01 3.70
N THR A 263 10.45 3.00 3.41
CA THR A 263 9.01 2.84 3.34
C THR A 263 8.61 1.95 2.16
N THR A 264 9.20 2.17 0.99
CA THR A 264 8.90 1.38 -0.21
C THR A 264 9.36 -0.07 -0.06
N LEU A 265 10.57 -0.30 0.45
CA LEU A 265 11.06 -1.65 0.72
C LEU A 265 10.21 -2.37 1.77
N ASN A 266 9.88 -1.71 2.89
CA ASN A 266 8.98 -2.27 3.91
C ASN A 266 7.63 -2.63 3.27
N GLU A 267 7.02 -1.70 2.55
CA GLU A 267 5.72 -1.93 1.94
C GLU A 267 5.71 -3.00 0.85
N CYS A 268 6.84 -3.20 0.16
CA CYS A 268 7.00 -4.26 -0.83
C CYS A 268 7.04 -5.65 -0.21
N ILE A 269 7.65 -5.79 0.98
CA ILE A 269 7.63 -7.05 1.75
C ILE A 269 6.18 -7.44 2.02
N TYR A 270 5.37 -6.55 2.58
CA TYR A 270 3.98 -6.84 2.93
C TYR A 270 3.08 -7.02 1.70
N ARG A 271 3.28 -6.24 0.63
CA ARG A 271 2.58 -6.48 -0.64
C ARG A 271 2.84 -7.89 -1.18
N SER A 272 4.07 -8.36 -1.01
CA SER A 272 4.51 -9.64 -1.56
C SER A 272 4.28 -10.80 -0.60
N MET A 273 3.94 -10.53 0.67
CA MET A 273 3.80 -11.51 1.74
C MET A 273 2.93 -12.71 1.39
N ASP A 274 1.79 -12.48 0.73
CA ASP A 274 0.86 -13.55 0.41
C ASP A 274 0.97 -14.13 -1.00
N ARG A 275 1.90 -13.62 -1.79
CA ARG A 275 2.09 -14.03 -3.19
C ARG A 275 3.48 -14.56 -3.49
N SER A 276 4.46 -14.33 -2.62
CA SER A 276 5.87 -14.64 -2.88
C SER A 276 6.48 -15.48 -1.76
N ARG A 277 7.20 -16.54 -2.11
CA ARG A 277 7.94 -17.37 -1.13
C ARG A 277 9.14 -16.62 -0.55
N TYR A 278 9.87 -15.92 -1.41
CA TYR A 278 11.03 -15.10 -1.06
C TYR A 278 10.94 -13.71 -1.70
N VAL A 279 11.40 -12.72 -0.96
CA VAL A 279 11.47 -11.32 -1.36
C VAL A 279 12.91 -10.83 -1.24
N LEU A 280 13.48 -10.33 -2.34
CA LEU A 280 14.81 -9.74 -2.39
C LEU A 280 14.69 -8.22 -2.28
N LEU A 281 15.49 -7.60 -1.43
CA LEU A 281 15.52 -6.14 -1.27
C LEU A 281 16.81 -5.60 -1.91
N ASN A 282 16.70 -5.12 -3.15
CA ASN A 282 17.84 -4.76 -3.99
C ASN A 282 17.71 -3.34 -4.55
N ASP A 283 18.84 -2.74 -4.87
CA ASP A 283 18.87 -1.62 -5.82
C ASP A 283 19.00 -2.18 -7.26
N ILE A 284 18.73 -1.36 -8.28
CA ILE A 284 18.76 -1.85 -9.68
C ILE A 284 20.19 -2.16 -10.17
N ASP A 285 21.21 -1.59 -9.54
CA ASP A 285 22.61 -1.86 -9.84
C ASP A 285 23.20 -3.03 -9.03
N GLU A 286 22.36 -3.81 -8.34
CA GLU A 286 22.80 -4.92 -7.49
C GLU A 286 22.09 -6.23 -7.84
N ILE A 287 22.86 -7.29 -7.99
CA ILE A 287 22.35 -8.64 -8.29
C ILE A 287 22.86 -9.62 -7.25
N ILE A 288 21.96 -10.34 -6.58
CA ILE A 288 22.34 -11.46 -5.73
C ILE A 288 22.66 -12.67 -6.63
N MET A 289 23.94 -12.97 -6.77
CA MET A 289 24.43 -14.00 -7.69
C MET A 289 24.90 -15.26 -6.94
N PRO A 290 24.27 -16.43 -7.14
CA PRO A 290 24.75 -17.69 -6.61
C PRO A 290 25.98 -18.20 -7.40
N TYR A 291 27.09 -18.45 -6.71
CA TYR A 291 28.32 -18.98 -7.34
C TYR A 291 28.39 -20.52 -7.35
N GLN A 292 27.75 -21.17 -6.37
CA GLN A 292 27.79 -22.63 -6.19
C GLN A 292 26.51 -23.33 -6.69
N HIS A 293 25.51 -22.56 -7.11
CA HIS A 293 24.21 -23.05 -7.59
C HIS A 293 23.83 -22.32 -8.88
N ARG A 294 22.98 -22.96 -9.69
CA ARG A 294 22.60 -22.43 -11.01
C ARG A 294 21.70 -21.19 -10.92
N ASP A 295 20.85 -21.13 -9.90
CA ASP A 295 19.82 -20.12 -9.73
C ASP A 295 19.53 -19.86 -8.24
N LEU A 296 18.64 -18.90 -7.96
CA LEU A 296 18.24 -18.56 -6.59
C LEU A 296 17.52 -19.72 -5.90
N LYS A 297 16.80 -20.55 -6.66
CA LYS A 297 16.09 -21.71 -6.11
C LYS A 297 17.08 -22.71 -5.50
N GLY A 298 18.11 -23.10 -6.25
CA GLY A 298 19.14 -24.01 -5.75
C GLY A 298 19.87 -23.47 -4.54
N LEU A 299 20.14 -22.15 -4.50
CA LEU A 299 20.70 -21.48 -3.33
C LEU A 299 19.74 -21.58 -2.12
N MET A 300 18.47 -21.24 -2.30
CA MET A 300 17.51 -21.23 -1.19
C MET A 300 17.15 -22.63 -0.69
N ASP A 301 17.09 -23.63 -1.57
CA ASP A 301 16.87 -25.03 -1.20
C ASP A 301 17.97 -25.50 -0.23
N MET A 302 19.24 -25.17 -0.52
CA MET A 302 20.38 -25.47 0.36
C MET A 302 20.33 -24.67 1.66
N LEU A 303 20.10 -23.36 1.59
CA LEU A 303 20.08 -22.50 2.77
C LEU A 303 18.98 -22.91 3.74
N GLN A 304 17.79 -23.24 3.24
CA GLN A 304 16.68 -23.67 4.09
C GLN A 304 16.87 -25.07 4.68
N GLN A 305 17.49 -25.98 3.94
CA GLN A 305 17.84 -27.28 4.50
C GLN A 305 18.79 -27.14 5.70
N LYS A 306 19.74 -26.20 5.61
CA LYS A 306 20.74 -25.96 6.66
C LYS A 306 20.20 -25.09 7.81
N HIS A 307 19.28 -24.18 7.52
CA HIS A 307 18.77 -23.18 8.45
C HIS A 307 17.22 -23.08 8.40
N PRO A 308 16.48 -24.13 8.78
CA PRO A 308 15.03 -24.24 8.53
C PRO A 308 14.15 -23.24 9.27
N ASN A 309 14.67 -22.58 10.31
CA ASN A 309 13.95 -21.59 11.11
C ASN A 309 14.36 -20.14 10.77
N THR A 310 15.08 -19.94 9.67
CA THR A 310 15.58 -18.62 9.26
C THR A 310 14.64 -17.98 8.25
N GLY A 311 14.08 -16.83 8.62
CA GLY A 311 13.23 -16.02 7.74
C GLY A 311 13.98 -14.89 7.01
N VAL A 312 15.21 -14.57 7.40
CA VAL A 312 16.01 -13.48 6.79
C VAL A 312 17.42 -13.97 6.52
N PHE A 313 17.86 -13.87 5.27
CA PHE A 313 19.19 -14.22 4.81
C PHE A 313 19.93 -12.95 4.41
N LEU A 314 21.00 -12.62 5.13
CA LEU A 314 21.85 -11.49 4.82
C LEU A 314 22.93 -11.91 3.82
N ILE A 315 23.04 -11.15 2.74
CA ILE A 315 23.97 -11.38 1.63
C ILE A 315 24.98 -10.24 1.61
N GLU A 316 26.26 -10.56 1.78
CA GLU A 316 27.36 -9.60 1.72
C GLU A 316 27.38 -8.90 0.35
N ASN A 317 27.51 -7.57 0.35
CA ASN A 317 27.63 -6.80 -0.88
C ASN A 317 29.09 -6.73 -1.36
N HIS A 318 29.29 -6.80 -2.67
CA HIS A 318 30.58 -6.62 -3.33
C HIS A 318 30.47 -5.56 -4.41
N ILE A 319 31.43 -4.63 -4.44
CA ILE A 319 31.42 -3.50 -5.38
C ILE A 319 32.13 -3.91 -6.66
N PHE A 320 31.50 -3.59 -7.79
CA PHE A 320 32.10 -3.69 -9.13
C PHE A 320 32.29 -2.28 -9.68
N PRO A 321 33.52 -1.83 -9.98
CA PRO A 321 33.77 -0.44 -10.34
C PRO A 321 33.05 -0.07 -11.64
N LYS A 322 32.43 1.12 -11.66
CA LYS A 322 31.81 1.71 -12.87
C LYS A 322 32.81 2.01 -13.99
N LYS A 323 34.11 2.00 -13.70
CA LYS A 323 35.18 2.11 -14.69
C LYS A 323 35.88 0.75 -14.79
N PRO A 324 35.92 0.10 -15.97
CA PRO A 324 36.64 -1.17 -16.11
C PRO A 324 38.12 -1.02 -15.72
N LEU A 325 38.68 -2.02 -15.04
CA LEU A 325 40.05 -2.02 -14.51
C LEU A 325 41.13 -2.01 -15.61
N GLU A 326 40.79 -2.49 -16.80
CA GLU A 326 41.59 -2.28 -18.00
C GLU A 326 40.76 -1.48 -18.99
N GLU A 327 41.42 -0.64 -19.79
CA GLU A 327 40.82 0.06 -20.89
C GLU A 327 40.18 -0.95 -21.87
N ASN A 328 38.94 -1.38 -21.62
CA ASN A 328 38.07 -1.84 -22.68
C ASN A 328 37.79 -0.61 -23.56
N LYS A 329 38.78 -0.25 -24.39
CA LYS A 329 38.71 0.75 -25.47
C LYS A 329 37.68 0.38 -26.52
N LYS A 330 37.13 -0.83 -26.43
CA LYS A 330 35.97 -1.26 -27.19
C LYS A 330 34.78 -0.57 -26.54
N GLY A 331 34.33 0.52 -27.17
CA GLY A 331 33.04 1.12 -26.84
C GLY A 331 31.90 0.10 -26.92
N PRO A 332 30.65 0.52 -26.67
CA PRO A 332 29.51 -0.41 -26.63
C PRO A 332 29.50 -1.28 -27.88
N LEU A 333 29.15 -2.57 -27.71
CA LEU A 333 29.01 -3.50 -28.83
C LEU A 333 28.18 -2.84 -29.94
N PRO A 334 28.50 -3.05 -31.24
CA PRO A 334 27.84 -2.33 -32.34
C PRO A 334 26.31 -2.36 -32.27
N GLN A 335 25.72 -3.47 -31.81
CA GLN A 335 24.28 -3.65 -31.63
C GLN A 335 23.65 -2.80 -30.50
N TRP A 336 24.43 -2.30 -29.56
CA TRP A 336 23.96 -1.47 -28.44
C TRP A 336 24.31 0.01 -28.61
N LYS A 337 24.90 0.36 -29.76
CA LYS A 337 25.22 1.74 -30.10
C LYS A 337 23.95 2.59 -30.08
N GLY A 338 23.93 3.61 -29.22
CA GLY A 338 22.79 4.53 -29.07
C GLY A 338 21.74 4.11 -28.05
N VAL A 339 21.89 2.95 -27.38
CA VAL A 339 21.05 2.59 -26.24
C VAL A 339 21.58 3.32 -24.99
N PRO A 340 20.77 4.11 -24.27
CA PRO A 340 21.20 4.80 -23.06
C PRO A 340 21.66 3.84 -21.95
N GLY A 341 22.70 4.23 -21.20
CA GLY A 341 23.25 3.45 -20.09
C GLY A 341 24.57 2.75 -20.40
N TYR A 342 24.95 1.81 -19.54
CA TYR A 342 26.20 1.06 -19.63
C TYR A 342 25.94 -0.45 -19.62
N ASN A 343 26.90 -1.21 -20.13
CA ASN A 343 26.83 -2.67 -20.18
C ASN A 343 27.38 -3.28 -18.87
N ILE A 344 26.53 -3.85 -18.03
CA ILE A 344 26.94 -4.43 -16.74
C ILE A 344 27.93 -5.60 -16.92
N LEU A 345 27.90 -6.28 -18.07
CA LEU A 345 28.78 -7.42 -18.38
C LEU A 345 30.24 -7.01 -18.65
N GLU A 346 30.53 -5.71 -18.77
CA GLU A 346 31.90 -5.20 -18.82
C GLU A 346 32.49 -4.97 -17.42
N HIS A 347 31.67 -5.04 -16.37
CA HIS A 347 32.04 -4.74 -14.98
C HIS A 347 32.05 -6.02 -14.13
N ILE A 348 32.87 -7.00 -14.50
CA ILE A 348 32.89 -8.34 -13.86
C ILE A 348 34.01 -8.54 -12.83
N TYR A 349 34.87 -7.54 -12.64
CA TYR A 349 35.95 -7.59 -11.65
C TYR A 349 35.51 -6.84 -10.40
N ARG A 350 35.40 -7.57 -9.28
CA ARG A 350 35.03 -7.01 -7.98
C ARG A 350 36.21 -6.28 -7.34
N GLU A 351 35.92 -5.24 -6.57
CA GLU A 351 36.86 -4.69 -5.60
C GLU A 351 37.00 -5.65 -4.41
N GLU A 352 38.22 -5.79 -3.89
CA GLU A 352 38.42 -6.55 -2.66
C GLU A 352 37.94 -5.70 -1.47
N PRO A 353 36.97 -6.17 -0.68
CA PRO A 353 36.40 -5.39 0.40
C PRO A 353 37.42 -5.24 1.54
N ASP A 354 37.52 -4.04 2.11
CA ASP A 354 38.32 -3.83 3.32
C ASP A 354 37.70 -4.60 4.49
N ARG A 355 38.33 -5.70 4.91
CA ARG A 355 37.83 -6.58 5.96
C ARG A 355 37.85 -5.96 7.36
N ASN A 356 38.42 -4.75 7.53
CA ASN A 356 38.46 -4.05 8.82
C ASN A 356 37.26 -3.14 9.06
N ILE A 357 36.39 -2.96 8.07
CA ILE A 357 35.19 -2.13 8.17
C ILE A 357 33.92 -2.95 7.98
N TYR A 358 32.80 -2.43 8.49
CA TYR A 358 31.50 -3.02 8.27
C TYR A 358 31.05 -2.82 6.81
N HIS A 359 30.57 -3.89 6.18
CA HIS A 359 29.97 -3.86 4.85
C HIS A 359 28.45 -4.01 4.95
N PRO A 360 27.68 -3.20 4.21
CA PRO A 360 26.23 -3.36 4.16
C PRO A 360 25.86 -4.69 3.49
N HIS A 361 24.73 -5.25 3.90
CA HIS A 361 24.19 -6.49 3.36
C HIS A 361 22.91 -6.21 2.58
N LYS A 362 22.66 -7.01 1.55
CA LYS A 362 21.33 -7.14 0.93
C LYS A 362 20.61 -8.33 1.55
N MET A 363 19.30 -8.40 1.35
CA MET A 363 18.47 -9.34 2.09
C MET A 363 17.59 -10.16 1.18
N ILE A 364 17.51 -11.45 1.45
CA ILE A 364 16.43 -12.33 1.00
C ILE A 364 15.56 -12.63 2.21
N VAL A 365 14.27 -12.31 2.11
CA VAL A 365 13.31 -12.41 3.21
C VAL A 365 12.23 -13.42 2.85
N GLN A 366 11.88 -14.30 3.77
CA GLN A 366 10.59 -14.99 3.75
C GLN A 366 9.58 -14.06 4.40
N PRO A 367 8.64 -13.50 3.63
CA PRO A 367 7.82 -12.41 4.13
C PRO A 367 6.69 -12.88 5.05
N ARG A 368 6.37 -14.19 5.10
CA ARG A 368 5.36 -14.80 5.97
C ARG A 368 5.92 -15.20 7.32
#